data_AF-A0A9D4ZP33-F1
#
_entry.id   AF-A0A9D4ZP33-F1
#
_cell.length_a   1.000
_cell.length_b   1.000
_cell.length_c   1.000
_cell.angle_alpha   90.00
_cell.angle_beta   90.00
_cell.angle_gamma   90.00
#
_symmetry.space_group_name_H-M   'P 1'
#
loop_
_entity.id
_entity.type
_entity.pdbx_description
1 polymer ?
#
loop_
_entity_poly.entity_id
_entity_poly.type
_entity_poly.pdbx_seq_one_letter_code
_entity_poly.pdbx_strand_id
1 'polypeptide(L)'
;MTGLGYLQMQTAQNGKENAAPELELPELDGKTAKMYRGGKICLTIHFKPLWAKNCPRFGIAHALCLGLGPWLAAEVPHLVDTGMIQHRDDVAQASEVSKS
;
A
#
# COMPACT_ATOMS: atom_id res chain seq x y z
N MET A 1 -0.84 15.73 -37.89
CA MET A 1 -2.31 15.88 -37.86
C MET A 1 -2.87 14.48 -38.08
N THR A 2 -3.34 13.69 -37.13
CA THR A 2 -3.93 13.84 -35.78
C THR A 2 -3.29 12.74 -34.91
N GLY A 3 -2.71 12.98 -33.74
CA GLY A 3 -3.24 13.74 -32.62
C GLY A 3 -4.14 12.83 -31.78
N LEU A 4 -3.63 12.36 -30.63
CA LEU A 4 -4.40 11.84 -29.48
C LEU A 4 -4.88 10.37 -29.52
N GLY A 5 -4.04 9.47 -30.02
CA GLY A 5 -4.18 8.04 -29.72
C GLY A 5 -3.47 7.70 -28.41
N TYR A 6 -4.21 7.22 -27.42
CA TYR A 6 -3.77 6.78 -26.09
C TYR A 6 -3.40 7.88 -25.10
N LEU A 7 -4.45 8.30 -24.38
CA LEU A 7 -4.41 8.75 -23.00
C LEU A 7 -3.36 7.95 -22.21
N GLN A 8 -2.16 8.50 -22.07
CA GLN A 8 -1.27 8.10 -21.01
C GLN A 8 -1.96 8.56 -19.73
N MET A 9 -2.62 7.63 -19.02
CA MET A 9 -2.95 7.79 -17.60
C MET A 9 -1.63 7.94 -16.85
N GLN A 10 -1.00 9.12 -16.99
CA GLN A 10 0.15 9.55 -16.23
C GLN A 10 -0.37 9.86 -14.84
N THR A 11 -0.38 8.84 -13.98
CA THR A 11 -0.28 9.09 -12.54
C THR A 11 1.03 9.85 -12.34
N ALA A 12 0.92 11.16 -12.13
CA ALA A 12 2.02 12.09 -11.96
C ALA A 12 2.91 11.65 -10.79
N GLN A 13 4.12 11.21 -11.11
CA GLN A 13 5.26 11.24 -10.17
C GLN A 13 6.44 11.91 -10.88
N ASN A 14 6.65 13.19 -10.56
CA ASN A 14 7.84 14.02 -10.80
C ASN A 14 9.01 13.33 -11.53
N GLY A 15 8.95 13.25 -12.87
CA GLY A 15 10.11 12.99 -13.73
C GLY A 15 10.71 11.57 -13.72
N LYS A 16 10.07 10.56 -13.12
CA LYS A 16 10.49 9.15 -13.24
C LYS A 16 9.36 8.29 -13.78
N GLU A 17 9.23 8.29 -15.09
CA GLU A 17 8.24 7.50 -15.84
C GLU A 17 8.28 5.98 -15.57
N ASN A 18 9.37 5.47 -14.97
CA ASN A 18 9.56 4.04 -14.69
C ASN A 18 9.66 3.69 -13.20
N ALA A 19 9.36 4.63 -12.30
CA ALA A 19 9.41 4.38 -10.86
C ALA A 19 8.17 3.62 -10.37
N ALA A 20 8.37 2.74 -9.38
CA ALA A 20 7.24 2.11 -8.70
C ALA A 20 6.52 3.14 -7.83
N PRO A 21 5.18 3.10 -7.75
CA PRO A 21 4.42 4.02 -6.91
C PRO A 21 4.78 3.82 -5.44
N GLU A 22 4.71 4.91 -4.68
CA GLU A 22 4.92 4.90 -3.25
C GLU A 22 3.56 4.66 -2.57
N LEU A 23 3.51 3.66 -1.69
CA LEU A 23 2.28 3.21 -1.03
C LEU A 23 2.32 3.65 0.43
N GLU A 24 1.24 4.30 0.87
CA GLU A 24 1.15 4.95 2.16
C GLU A 24 -0.11 4.52 2.91
N LEU A 25 0.06 4.16 4.19
CA LEU A 25 -0.99 3.78 5.14
C LEU A 25 -0.83 4.61 6.43
N PRO A 26 -1.32 5.86 6.46
CA PRO A 26 -1.11 6.77 7.58
C PRO A 26 -1.70 6.24 8.90
N GLU A 27 -2.77 5.45 8.85
CA GLU A 27 -3.42 4.87 10.03
C GLU A 27 -2.54 3.85 10.78
N LEU A 28 -1.50 3.34 10.13
CA LEU A 28 -0.56 2.36 10.67
C LEU A 28 0.79 2.99 11.07
N ASP A 29 0.92 4.33 11.00
CA ASP A 29 2.16 4.99 11.36
C ASP A 29 2.54 4.80 12.81
N GLY A 30 3.80 4.43 13.03
CA GLY A 30 4.35 4.07 14.34
C GLY A 30 3.86 2.73 14.92
N LYS A 31 2.98 1.99 14.25
CA LYS A 31 2.44 0.71 14.77
C LYS A 31 3.27 -0.52 14.37
N THR A 32 4.09 -0.40 13.32
CA THR A 32 4.99 -1.46 12.87
C THR A 32 6.37 -0.92 12.51
N ALA A 33 7.42 -1.74 12.71
CA ALA A 33 8.78 -1.47 12.28
C ALA A 33 8.96 -1.56 10.74
N LYS A 34 8.01 -2.15 10.00
CA LYS A 34 8.02 -2.24 8.53
C LYS A 34 7.36 -1.03 7.86
N MET A 35 7.56 0.14 8.45
CA MET A 35 7.11 1.41 7.92
C MET A 35 8.20 2.48 8.02
N TYR A 36 8.25 3.36 7.03
CA TYR A 36 9.02 4.60 7.07
C TYR A 36 8.14 5.75 7.58
N ARG A 37 8.77 6.88 7.91
CA ARG A 37 8.06 8.07 8.40
C ARG A 37 6.92 8.48 7.46
N GLY A 38 5.75 8.77 8.03
CA GLY A 38 4.61 9.33 7.30
C GLY A 38 3.76 8.29 6.57
N GLY A 39 3.62 7.07 7.11
CA GLY A 39 2.71 6.07 6.52
C GLY A 39 3.34 5.15 5.46
N LYS A 40 4.57 5.42 5.02
CA LYS A 40 5.17 4.77 3.84
C LYS A 40 5.55 3.32 4.12
N ILE A 41 4.97 2.36 3.41
CA ILE A 41 5.25 0.94 3.66
C ILE A 41 6.68 0.56 3.22
N CYS A 42 7.37 -0.23 4.04
CA CYS A 42 8.65 -0.81 3.68
C CYS A 42 8.46 -1.96 2.69
N LEU A 43 8.54 -1.65 1.39
CA LEU A 43 8.50 -2.66 0.33
C LEU A 43 9.73 -3.57 0.38
N THR A 44 9.58 -4.81 -0.13
CA THR A 44 10.67 -5.77 -0.16
C THR A 44 11.80 -5.30 -1.08
N ILE A 45 13.05 -5.70 -0.75
CA ILE A 45 14.23 -5.37 -1.57
C ILE A 45 14.11 -5.84 -3.03
N HIS A 46 13.32 -6.89 -3.25
CA HIS A 46 13.10 -7.50 -4.56
C HIS A 46 12.06 -6.75 -5.41
N PHE A 47 11.21 -5.92 -4.81
CA PHE A 47 10.12 -5.23 -5.50
C PHE A 47 10.64 -4.19 -6.51
N LYS A 48 11.59 -3.33 -6.12
CA LYS A 48 12.12 -2.28 -7.01
C LYS A 48 12.82 -2.85 -8.26
N PRO A 49 13.72 -3.86 -8.15
CA PRO A 49 14.29 -4.53 -9.32
C PRO A 49 13.24 -5.23 -10.20
N LEU A 50 12.23 -5.85 -9.58
CA LEU A 50 11.15 -6.52 -10.31
C LEU A 50 10.30 -5.52 -11.12
N TRP A 51 10.00 -4.36 -10.53
CA TRP A 51 9.26 -3.28 -11.18
C TRP A 51 10.03 -2.71 -12.37
N ALA A 52 11.32 -2.39 -12.17
CA ALA A 52 12.16 -1.82 -13.22
C ALA A 52 12.26 -2.74 -14.45
N LYS A 53 12.30 -4.07 -14.27
CA LYS A 53 12.36 -5.04 -15.37
C LYS A 53 11.07 -5.18 -16.17
N ASN A 54 9.93 -4.79 -15.60
CA ASN A 54 8.61 -5.01 -16.20
C ASN A 54 7.89 -3.71 -16.60
N CYS A 55 8.47 -2.55 -16.32
CA CYS A 55 7.98 -1.27 -16.81
C CYS A 55 8.07 -1.22 -18.34
N PRO A 56 7.05 -0.70 -19.07
CA PRO A 56 5.82 -0.05 -18.61
C PRO A 56 4.59 -0.96 -18.48
N ARG A 57 4.77 -2.29 -18.46
CA ARG A 57 3.64 -3.25 -18.41
C ARG A 57 2.98 -3.33 -17.03
N PHE A 58 3.70 -2.95 -15.99
CA PHE A 58 3.16 -2.92 -14.62
C PHE A 58 2.38 -1.64 -14.37
N GLY A 59 1.28 -1.80 -13.63
CA GLY A 59 0.37 -0.72 -13.27
C GLY A 59 -0.09 -0.85 -11.82
N ILE A 60 -1.11 -0.09 -11.43
CA ILE A 60 -1.57 0.01 -10.02
C ILE A 60 -1.95 -1.36 -9.45
N ALA A 61 -2.66 -2.19 -10.22
CA ALA A 61 -3.01 -3.55 -9.79
C ALA A 61 -1.78 -4.39 -9.41
N HIS A 62 -0.71 -4.31 -10.21
CA HIS A 62 0.55 -5.00 -9.92
C HIS A 62 1.24 -4.43 -8.67
N ALA A 63 1.19 -3.12 -8.46
CA ALA A 63 1.74 -2.49 -7.26
C ALA A 63 1.01 -2.98 -5.99
N LEU A 64 -0.31 -3.10 -6.04
CA LEU A 64 -1.11 -3.63 -4.93
C LEU A 64 -0.83 -5.12 -4.70
N CYS A 65 -0.85 -5.94 -5.75
CA CYS A 65 -0.65 -7.38 -5.61
C CYS A 65 0.78 -7.77 -5.21
N LEU A 66 1.80 -7.08 -5.72
CA LEU A 66 3.22 -7.44 -5.49
C LEU A 66 3.88 -6.64 -4.37
N GLY A 67 3.36 -5.46 -4.06
CA GLY A 67 3.86 -4.58 -2.99
C GLY A 67 3.02 -4.70 -1.72
N LEU A 68 1.76 -4.28 -1.80
CA LEU A 68 0.87 -4.20 -0.64
C LEU A 68 0.44 -5.57 -0.11
N GLY A 69 0.05 -6.50 -0.97
CA GLY A 69 -0.47 -7.81 -0.59
C GLY A 69 0.48 -8.61 0.31
N PRO A 70 1.74 -8.84 -0.11
CA PRO A 70 2.73 -9.53 0.71
C PRO A 70 3.05 -8.81 2.02
N TRP A 71 3.00 -7.47 2.02
CA TRP A 71 3.21 -6.67 3.23
C TRP A 71 2.07 -6.87 4.23
N LEU A 72 0.81 -6.79 3.79
CA LEU A 72 -0.36 -7.03 4.63
C LEU A 72 -0.35 -8.44 5.22
N ALA A 73 0.01 -9.45 4.40
CA ALA A 73 0.09 -10.83 4.85
C ALA A 73 1.11 -11.05 5.98
N ALA A 74 2.19 -10.26 6.02
CA ALA A 74 3.19 -10.34 7.06
C ALA A 74 2.85 -9.49 8.29
N GLU A 75 2.36 -8.27 8.09
CA GLU A 75 2.23 -7.27 9.16
C GLU A 75 0.86 -7.28 9.85
N VAL A 76 -0.23 -7.58 9.12
CA VAL A 76 -1.58 -7.57 9.72
C VAL A 76 -1.70 -8.58 10.87
N PRO A 77 -1.23 -9.85 10.75
CA PRO A 77 -1.30 -10.79 11.87
C PRO A 77 -0.54 -10.29 13.10
N HIS A 78 0.66 -9.72 12.91
CA HIS A 78 1.45 -9.18 14.00
C HIS A 78 0.77 -7.99 14.70
N LEU A 79 0.16 -7.09 13.92
CA LEU A 79 -0.57 -5.94 14.45
C LEU A 79 -1.84 -6.35 15.21
N VAL A 80 -2.52 -7.41 14.78
CA VAL A 80 -3.67 -7.97 15.50
C VAL A 80 -3.22 -8.63 16.81
N ASP A 81 -2.18 -9.47 16.77
CA ASP A 81 -1.66 -10.18 17.94
C ASP A 81 -1.13 -9.23 19.02
N THR A 82 -0.55 -8.10 18.61
CA THR A 82 -0.07 -7.05 19.53
C THR A 82 -1.16 -6.08 19.99
N GLY A 83 -2.39 -6.22 19.47
CA GLY A 83 -3.51 -5.35 19.80
C GLY A 83 -3.41 -3.93 19.23
N MET A 84 -2.50 -3.68 18.29
CA MET A 84 -2.31 -2.37 17.64
C MET A 84 -3.41 -2.03 16.63
N ILE A 85 -4.10 -3.05 16.11
CA ILE A 85 -5.27 -2.93 15.24
C ILE A 85 -6.37 -3.91 15.68
N GLN A 86 -7.63 -3.54 15.44
CA GLN A 86 -8.80 -4.39 15.66
C GLN A 86 -9.67 -4.41 14.41
N HIS A 87 -10.44 -5.49 14.24
CA HIS A 87 -11.41 -5.53 13.16
C HIS A 87 -12.50 -4.50 13.41
N ARG A 88 -12.95 -3.83 12.35
CA ARG A 88 -13.92 -2.73 12.45
C ARG A 88 -15.24 -3.17 13.09
N ASP A 89 -15.65 -4.42 12.86
CA ASP A 89 -16.92 -4.93 13.39
C ASP A 89 -16.85 -5.23 14.90
N ASP A 90 -15.68 -5.58 15.43
CA ASP A 90 -15.49 -5.80 16.87
C ASP A 90 -15.63 -4.47 17.64
N VAL A 91 -15.14 -3.38 17.05
CA VAL A 91 -15.26 -2.03 17.59
C VAL A 91 -16.72 -1.54 17.58
N ALA A 92 -17.50 -1.90 16.55
CA ALA A 92 -18.91 -1.54 16.47
C ALA A 92 -19.72 -2.18 17.60
N GLN A 93 -19.51 -3.47 17.88
CA GLN A 93 -20.24 -4.18 18.95
C GLN A 93 -19.90 -3.65 20.36
N ALA A 94 -18.64 -3.30 20.63
CA ALA A 94 -18.25 -2.72 21.92
C ALA A 94 -18.95 -1.37 22.22
N SER A 95 -19.25 -0.60 21.17
CA SER A 95 -19.92 0.70 21.29
C SER A 95 -21.44 0.59 21.53
N GLU A 96 -22.06 -0.51 21.11
CA GLU A 96 -23.49 -0.77 21.32
C GLU A 96 -23.78 -1.33 22.72
N VAL A 97 -22.86 -2.15 23.28
CA VAL A 97 -22.99 -2.69 24.65
C VAL A 97 -22.97 -1.58 25.71
N SER A 98 -22.21 -0.48 25.51
CA SER A 98 -22.19 0.65 26.45
C SER A 98 -23.43 1.55 26.40
N LYS A 99 -24.37 1.33 25.47
CA LYS A 99 -25.62 2.11 25.37
C LYS A 99 -26.84 1.39 25.95
N SER A 100 -26.68 0.18 26.47
CA SER A 100 -27.75 -0.60 27.13
C SER A 100 -27.64 -0.53 28.65
#